data_AF-A0A133Y3J3-F1
#
_entry.id   AF-A0A133Y3J3-F1
#
_cell.length_a   1.000
_cell.length_b   1.000
_cell.length_c   1.000
_cell.angle_alpha   90.00
_cell.angle_beta   90.00
_cell.angle_gamma   90.00
#
_symmetry.space_group_name_H-M   'P 1'
#
loop_
_entity.id
_entity.type
_entity.pdbx_description
1 polymer ?
#
loop_
_entity_poly.entity_id
_entity_poly.type
_entity_poly.pdbx_seq_one_letter_code
_entity_poly.pdbx_strand_id
1 'polypeptide(L)'
;MNRYKGKAARWQQQDKEEQRMNKTEFIKVRCTSEEKKRIKSRAESTGRKFSDYCREILLNGEVAAVPKMTDNEKEAIAILQHTG
;
A
#
# COMPACT_ATOMS: atom_id res chain seq x y z
N MET A 1 -5.16 27.36 22.73
CA MET A 1 -5.11 26.64 21.43
C MET A 1 -3.76 26.92 20.77
N ASN A 2 -3.22 25.99 19.97
CA ASN A 2 -1.95 26.06 19.23
C ASN A 2 -0.67 25.55 19.94
N ARG A 3 -0.57 24.23 20.21
CA ARG A 3 0.69 23.56 20.62
C ARG A 3 1.19 22.47 19.66
N TYR A 4 0.52 22.27 18.51
CA TYR A 4 0.83 21.17 17.59
C TYR A 4 1.34 21.60 16.20
N LYS A 5 1.77 22.86 16.03
CA LYS A 5 2.34 23.34 14.75
C LYS A 5 3.87 23.13 14.59
N GLY A 6 4.54 22.48 15.54
CA GLY A 6 6.01 22.46 15.59
C GLY A 6 6.73 21.23 15.00
N LYS A 7 6.03 20.22 14.50
CA LYS A 7 6.67 19.01 13.92
C LYS A 7 5.88 18.50 12.72
N ALA A 8 5.89 19.25 11.61
CA ALA A 8 5.72 18.62 10.31
C ALA A 8 6.92 17.66 10.14
N ALA A 9 6.65 16.38 10.35
CA ALA A 9 7.67 15.37 10.48
C ALA A 9 8.52 15.30 9.19
N ARG A 10 9.82 15.09 9.38
CA ARG A 10 10.94 14.91 8.43
C ARG A 10 10.67 14.06 7.17
N TRP A 11 9.50 13.43 7.06
CA TRP A 11 8.99 12.65 5.92
C TRP A 11 8.65 13.50 4.69
N GLN A 12 8.46 14.81 4.84
CA GLN A 12 8.26 15.75 3.71
C GLN A 12 9.46 15.85 2.75
N GLN A 13 10.61 15.23 3.04
CA GLN A 13 11.79 15.27 2.16
C GLN A 13 11.89 14.09 1.19
N GLN A 14 11.08 13.03 1.33
CA GLN A 14 11.02 11.94 0.33
C GLN A 14 10.13 12.30 -0.90
N ASP A 15 9.59 13.52 -0.92
CA ASP A 15 8.57 14.07 -1.82
C ASP A 15 9.00 14.24 -3.29
N LYS A 16 10.31 14.09 -3.60
CA LYS A 16 10.82 14.31 -4.98
C LYS A 16 10.28 13.33 -6.02
N GLU A 17 9.87 12.13 -5.61
CA GLU A 17 9.24 11.15 -6.52
C GLU A 17 7.72 11.35 -6.62
N GLU A 18 7.08 11.87 -5.55
CA GLU A 18 5.64 12.11 -5.48
C GLU A 18 5.22 13.36 -6.26
N GLN A 19 6.08 14.39 -6.35
CA GLN A 19 5.87 15.56 -7.22
C GLN A 19 5.78 15.25 -8.73
N ARG A 20 6.24 14.07 -9.17
CA ARG A 20 6.11 13.63 -10.57
C ARG A 20 4.72 13.06 -10.88
N MET A 21 3.86 12.85 -9.88
CA MET A 21 2.49 12.39 -10.06
C MET A 21 1.51 13.42 -9.50
N ASN A 22 0.32 13.55 -10.10
CA ASN A 22 -0.74 14.51 -9.73
C ASN A 22 -1.39 14.24 -8.34
N LYS A 23 -0.64 13.81 -7.33
CA LYS A 23 -1.11 13.55 -5.96
C LYS A 23 -0.77 14.77 -5.10
N THR A 24 -1.69 15.73 -5.04
CA THR A 24 -1.45 17.07 -4.46
C THR A 24 -1.83 17.21 -2.99
N GLU A 25 -2.66 16.30 -2.45
CA GLU A 25 -3.20 16.40 -1.10
C GLU A 25 -3.04 15.11 -0.29
N PHE A 26 -2.82 15.26 1.02
CA PHE A 26 -2.61 14.16 1.96
C PHE A 26 -3.79 14.02 2.93
N ILE A 27 -4.27 12.79 3.10
CA ILE A 27 -5.27 12.44 4.10
C ILE A 27 -4.56 11.76 5.29
N LYS A 28 -4.68 12.36 6.48
CA LYS A 28 -4.13 11.79 7.72
C LYS A 28 -5.23 11.10 8.52
N VAL A 29 -5.13 9.78 8.67
CA VAL A 29 -6.08 8.97 9.44
C VAL A 29 -5.51 8.68 10.83
N ARG A 30 -6.31 8.92 11.88
CA ARG A 30 -5.99 8.46 13.24
C ARG A 30 -6.38 6.99 13.37
N CYS A 31 -5.47 6.17 13.87
CA CYS A 31 -5.68 4.75 14.12
C CYS A 31 -4.87 4.30 15.34
N THR A 32 -5.29 3.21 15.97
CA THR A 32 -4.52 2.49 16.99
C THR A 32 -3.38 1.69 16.34
N SER A 33 -2.42 1.24 17.15
CA SER A 33 -1.30 0.43 16.68
C SER A 33 -1.75 -0.91 16.06
N GLU A 34 -2.80 -1.51 16.61
CA GLU A 34 -3.37 -2.77 16.11
C GLU A 34 -4.05 -2.58 14.76
N GLU A 35 -4.86 -1.52 14.61
CA GLU A 35 -5.48 -1.18 13.33
C GLU A 35 -4.42 -0.93 12.25
N LYS A 36 -3.38 -0.16 12.57
CA LYS A 36 -2.28 0.08 11.64
C LYS A 36 -1.60 -1.22 11.20
N LYS A 37 -1.37 -2.16 12.12
CA LYS A 37 -0.78 -3.47 11.82
C LYS A 37 -1.70 -4.29 10.90
N ARG A 38 -3.01 -4.30 11.16
CA ARG A 38 -3.99 -5.01 10.31
C ARG A 38 -4.05 -4.42 8.90
N ILE A 39 -4.11 -3.10 8.77
CA ILE A 39 -4.13 -2.42 7.46
C ILE A 39 -2.84 -2.72 6.69
N LYS A 40 -1.68 -2.71 7.38
CA LYS A 40 -0.40 -3.04 6.75
C LYS A 40 -0.35 -4.46 6.24
N SER A 41 -0.78 -5.43 7.05
CA SER A 41 -0.84 -6.83 6.66
C SER A 41 -1.76 -7.06 5.45
N ARG A 42 -2.90 -6.36 5.38
CA ARG A 42 -3.79 -6.43 4.21
C ARG A 42 -3.14 -5.81 2.97
N ALA A 43 -2.49 -4.65 3.09
CA ALA A 43 -1.75 -4.05 1.98
C ALA A 43 -0.68 -5.01 1.43
N GLU A 44 0.10 -5.64 2.32
CA GLU A 44 1.11 -6.64 1.95
C GLU A 44 0.49 -7.85 1.22
N SER A 45 -0.68 -8.32 1.67
CA SER A 45 -1.40 -9.42 0.99
C SER A 45 -1.89 -9.07 -0.42
N THR A 46 -2.14 -7.79 -0.69
CA THR A 46 -2.54 -7.32 -2.03
C THR A 46 -1.34 -7.06 -2.95
N GLY A 47 -0.11 -7.14 -2.43
CA GLY A 47 1.10 -6.78 -3.17
C GLY A 47 1.20 -5.27 -3.50
N ARG A 48 0.39 -4.42 -2.87
CA ARG A 48 0.36 -2.97 -3.11
C ARG A 48 1.09 -2.20 -2.02
N LYS A 49 1.58 -1.00 -2.35
CA LYS A 49 2.11 -0.05 -1.36
C LYS A 49 0.98 0.36 -0.41
N PHE A 50 1.32 0.61 0.85
CA PHE A 50 0.34 0.98 1.88
C PHE A 50 -0.50 2.21 1.50
N SER A 51 0.13 3.23 0.88
CA SER A 51 -0.55 4.45 0.46
C SER A 51 -1.57 4.18 -0.66
N ASP A 52 -1.18 3.43 -1.69
CA ASP A 52 -2.07 3.09 -2.81
C ASP A 52 -3.21 2.17 -2.36
N TYR A 53 -2.93 1.18 -1.50
CA TYR A 53 -3.96 0.34 -0.89
C TYR A 53 -5.00 1.16 -0.12
N CYS A 54 -4.56 2.10 0.73
CA CYS A 54 -5.48 2.97 1.47
C CYS A 54 -6.29 3.88 0.53
N ARG A 55 -5.64 4.43 -0.51
CA ARG A 55 -6.31 5.27 -1.51
C ARG A 55 -7.41 4.49 -2.24
N GLU A 56 -7.14 3.26 -2.67
CA GLU A 56 -8.13 2.45 -3.38
C GLU A 56 -9.29 2.00 -2.51
N ILE A 57 -9.04 1.65 -1.25
CA ILE A 57 -10.15 1.37 -0.32
C ILE A 57 -11.06 2.58 -0.17
N LEU A 58 -10.48 3.79 -0.06
CA LEU A 58 -11.26 5.01 0.08
C LEU A 58 -12.00 5.41 -1.19
N LEU A 59 -11.48 5.08 -2.37
CA LEU A 59 -12.10 5.42 -3.66
C LEU A 59 -13.12 4.37 -4.14
N ASN A 60 -12.78 3.09 -4.01
CA ASN A 60 -13.52 1.99 -4.61
C ASN A 60 -14.30 1.14 -3.58
N GLY A 61 -14.05 1.32 -2.28
CA GLY A 61 -14.71 0.58 -1.19
C GLY A 61 -14.18 -0.85 -0.97
N GLU A 62 -13.56 -1.46 -1.96
CA GLU A 62 -13.00 -2.80 -1.90
C GLU A 62 -11.62 -2.90 -2.57
N VAL A 63 -10.74 -3.75 -2.01
CA VAL A 63 -9.47 -4.11 -2.64
C VAL A 63 -9.32 -5.63 -2.56
N ALA A 64 -9.35 -6.29 -3.71
CA ALA A 64 -9.13 -7.72 -3.80
C ALA A 64 -7.69 -8.08 -3.41
N ALA A 65 -7.54 -9.03 -2.48
CA ALA A 65 -6.25 -9.62 -2.17
C ALA A 65 -5.76 -10.42 -3.37
N VAL A 66 -4.49 -10.26 -3.74
CA VAL A 66 -3.89 -11.09 -4.78
C VAL A 66 -3.64 -12.45 -4.14
N PRO A 67 -4.27 -13.52 -4.63
CA PRO A 67 -4.01 -14.85 -4.10
C PRO A 67 -2.54 -15.19 -4.31
N LYS A 68 -1.90 -15.74 -3.27
CA LYS A 68 -0.53 -16.22 -3.41
C LYS A 68 -0.54 -17.44 -4.32
N MET A 69 0.33 -17.40 -5.32
CA MET A 69 0.51 -18.53 -6.24
C MET A 69 0.95 -19.76 -5.46
N THR A 70 0.19 -20.84 -5.60
CA THR A 70 0.48 -22.14 -5.01
C THR A 70 1.69 -22.78 -5.66
N ASP A 71 2.34 -23.72 -4.97
CA ASP A 71 3.54 -24.37 -5.50
C ASP A 71 3.26 -25.17 -6.77
N ASN A 72 2.07 -25.74 -6.89
CA ASN A 72 1.59 -26.39 -8.12
C ASN A 72 1.46 -25.42 -9.29
N GLU A 73 0.95 -24.21 -9.05
CA GLU A 73 0.84 -23.18 -10.09
C GLU A 73 2.21 -22.68 -10.55
N LYS A 74 3.19 -22.60 -9.64
CA LYS A 74 4.58 -22.26 -9.99
C LYS A 74 5.24 -23.36 -10.84
N GLU A 75 5.04 -24.62 -10.46
CA GLU A 75 5.60 -25.76 -11.18
C GLU A 75 5.00 -25.89 -12.59
N ALA A 76 3.68 -25.71 -12.71
CA ALA A 76 3.01 -25.70 -14.01
C ALA A 76 3.55 -24.61 -14.95
N ILE A 77 3.84 -23.40 -14.44
CA ILE A 77 4.46 -22.33 -15.23
C ILE A 77 5.88 -22.70 -15.66
N ALA A 78 6.68 -23.28 -14.77
CA ALA A 78 8.04 -23.71 -15.09
C ALA A 78 8.06 -24.77 -16.21
N ILE A 79 7.13 -25.73 -16.16
CA ILE A 79 6.97 -26.75 -17.19
C ILE A 79 6.58 -26.11 -18.53
N LEU A 80 5.60 -25.20 -18.54
CA LEU A 80 5.16 -24.50 -19.75
C LEU A 80 6.28 -23.66 -20.39
N GLN A 81 7.15 -23.05 -19.59
CA GLN A 81 8.30 -22.27 -20.06
C GLN A 81 9.43 -23.11 -20.66
N HIS A 82 9.56 -24.38 -20.25
CA HIS A 82 10.60 -25.28 -20.76
C HIS A 82 10.16 -26.12 -21.96
N THR A 83 8.85 -26.22 -22.21
CA THR A 83 8.28 -27.05 -23.27
C THR A 83 7.83 -26.22 -24.49
N GLY A 84 8.07 -24.90 -24.49
CA GLY A 84 7.75 -23.96 -25.56
C GLY A 84 8.93 -23.61 -26.46
#